data_AF-A0A8C4U9T4-F1
#
_entry.id   AF-A0A8C4U9T4-F1
#
_cell.length_a   1.000
_cell.length_b   1.000
_cell.length_c   1.000
_cell.angle_alpha   90.00
_cell.angle_beta   90.00
_cell.angle_gamma   90.00
#
_symmetry.space_group_name_H-M   'P 1'
#
loop_
_entity.id
_entity.type
_entity.pdbx_description
1 polymer ?
#
loop_
_entity_poly.entity_id
_entity_poly.type
_entity_poly.pdbx_seq_one_letter_code
_entity_poly.pdbx_strand_id
1 'polypeptide(L)' 'MGNARSGALSKEVLEELKASTRYTEEELCRWYESFQRQCPDGRISRAEFEKIYGTFFP' A
#
# COMPACT_ATOMS: atom_id res chain seq x y z
N MET A 1 17.90 18.03 6.74
CA MET A 1 17.76 16.81 7.56
C MET A 1 16.46 16.13 7.15
N GLY A 2 16.54 15.13 6.27
CA GLY A 2 15.37 14.44 5.72
C GLY A 2 15.13 13.14 6.48
N ASN A 3 14.13 13.12 7.35
CA ASN A 3 13.76 11.90 8.08
C ASN A 3 12.68 11.17 7.27
N ALA A 4 13.08 10.57 6.15
CA ALA A 4 12.23 9.64 5.40
C ALA A 4 12.21 8.28 6.11
N ARG A 5 11.52 8.19 7.25
CA ARG A 5 11.02 6.90 7.75
C ARG A 5 9.63 6.66 7.16
N SER A 6 9.56 6.54 5.84
CA SER A 6 8.32 6.29 5.09
C SER A 6 7.87 4.82 5.15
N GLY A 7 8.50 4.00 6.01
CA GLY A 7 8.26 2.55 6.10
C GLY A 7 7.03 2.14 6.91
N ALA A 8 6.42 3.04 7.68
CA ALA A 8 5.25 2.73 8.49
C ALA A 8 4.06 3.56 8.02
N LEU A 9 2.92 2.89 7.78
CA LEU A 9 1.64 3.57 7.67
C LEU A 9 1.41 4.39 8.95
N SER A 10 0.99 5.64 8.83
CA SER A 10 0.65 6.45 10.01
C SER A 10 -0.57 5.84 10.70
N LYS A 11 -0.66 6.02 12.03
CA LYS A 11 -1.81 5.52 12.81
C LYS A 11 -3.14 6.05 12.27
N GLU A 12 -3.18 7.31 11.85
CA GLU A 12 -4.38 7.93 11.27
C GLU A 12 -4.82 7.22 9.98
N VAL A 13 -3.87 6.94 9.07
CA VAL A 13 -4.16 6.21 7.82
C VAL A 13 -4.59 4.78 8.11
N LEU A 14 -3.97 4.11 9.08
CA LEU A 14 -4.37 2.75 9.48
C LEU A 14 -5.81 2.72 10.02
N GLU A 15 -6.18 3.66 10.88
CA GLU A 15 -7.54 3.74 11.42
C GLU A 15 -8.57 4.06 10.33
N GLU A 16 -8.23 4.95 9.38
CA GLU A 16 -9.08 5.22 8.22
C GLU A 16 -9.25 3.98 7.32
N LEU A 17 -8.17 3.25 7.06
CA LEU A 17 -8.20 2.01 6.26
C LEU A 17 -8.99 0.90 6.97
N LYS A 18 -8.87 0.77 8.29
CA LYS A 18 -9.67 -0.18 9.08
C LYS A 18 -11.14 0.19 9.12
N ALA A 19 -11.47 1.48 9.12
CA ALA A 19 -12.86 1.94 9.08
C ALA A 19 -13.50 1.78 7.68
N SER A 20 -12.70 1.91 6.61
CA SER A 20 -13.17 1.85 5.22
C SER A 20 -13.10 0.46 4.59
N THR A 21 -12.34 -0.47 5.17
CA THR A 21 -12.14 -1.83 4.66
C THR A 21 -12.49 -2.88 5.71
N ARG A 22 -12.47 -4.16 5.32
CA ARG A 22 -12.68 -5.31 6.23
C ARG A 22 -11.36 -6.00 6.60
N TYR A 23 -10.23 -5.35 6.38
CA TYR A 23 -8.91 -5.92 6.61
C TYR A 23 -8.37 -5.60 8.01
N THR A 24 -7.58 -6.51 8.57
CA THR A 24 -6.90 -6.28 9.85
C THR A 24 -5.68 -5.37 9.67
N GLU A 25 -5.17 -4.84 10.78
CA GLU A 25 -3.97 -4.02 10.78
C GLU A 25 -2.76 -4.78 10.22
N GLU A 26 -2.63 -6.06 10.56
CA GLU A 26 -1.56 -6.93 10.05
C GLU A 26 -1.67 -7.14 8.54
N GLU A 27 -2.87 -7.29 8.01
CA GLU A 27 -3.11 -7.42 6.57
C GLU A 27 -2.73 -6.14 5.84
N LEU A 28 -3.20 -4.99 6.34
CA LEU A 28 -2.88 -3.67 5.76
C LEU A 28 -1.36 -3.41 5.76
N CYS A 29 -0.68 -3.73 6.86
CA CYS A 29 0.78 -3.60 6.96
C CYS A 29 1.49 -4.50 5.95
N ARG A 30 1.11 -5.78 5.86
CA ARG A 30 1.70 -6.73 4.89
C ARG A 30 1.49 -6.28 3.45
N TRP A 31 0.31 -5.75 3.14
CA TRP A 31 0.01 -5.21 1.81
C TRP A 31 0.90 -4.00 1.48
N TYR A 32 1.06 -3.07 2.42
CA TYR A 32 1.93 -1.92 2.26
C TYR A 32 3.40 -2.31 2.09
N GLU A 33 3.90 -3.28 2.87
CA GLU A 33 5.25 -3.82 2.69
C GLU A 33 5.44 -4.46 1.31
N SER A 34 4.46 -5.24 0.85
CA SER A 34 4.48 -5.83 -0.49
C SER A 34 4.47 -4.76 -1.58
N PHE A 35 3.69 -3.70 -1.39
CA PHE A 35 3.64 -2.55 -2.28
C PHE A 35 5.00 -1.83 -2.33
N GLN A 36 5.63 -1.56 -1.18
CA GLN A 36 6.95 -0.91 -1.14
C GLN A 36 8.06 -1.74 -1.80
N ARG A 37 7.95 -3.08 -1.75
CA ARG A 37 8.89 -3.96 -2.46
C ARG A 37 8.72 -3.91 -3.98
N GLN A 38 7.48 -3.76 -4.46
CA GLN A 38 7.18 -3.66 -5.89
C GLN A 38 7.42 -2.26 -6.44
N CYS A 39 7.16 -1.23 -5.63
CA CYS A 39 7.26 0.18 -5.93
C CYS A 39 8.18 0.86 -4.91
N PRO A 40 9.52 0.78 -5.07
CA PRO A 40 10.49 1.30 -4.10
C PRO A 40 10.48 2.83 -3.95
N ASP A 41 9.90 3.56 -4.92
CA ASP A 41 9.66 5.00 -4.84
C ASP A 41 8.33 5.34 -4.16
N GLY A 42 7.57 4.33 -3.72
CA GLY A 42 6.25 4.46 -3.11
C GLY A 42 5.16 4.92 -4.08
N ARG A 43 5.40 4.85 -5.40
CA ARG A 43 4.46 5.28 -6.42
C ARG A 43 4.16 4.14 -7.38
N ILE A 44 2.92 4.09 -7.81
CA ILE A 44 2.50 3.19 -8.88
C ILE A 44 2.15 4.01 -10.11
N SER A 45 2.72 3.66 -11.25
CA SER A 45 2.33 4.26 -12.52
C SER A 45 1.01 3.67 -13.01
N ARG A 46 0.31 4.41 -13.86
CA ARG A 46 -0.93 3.94 -14.48
C ARG A 46 -0.75 2.61 -15.22
N ALA A 47 0.35 2.45 -15.95
CA ALA A 47 0.62 1.23 -16.72
C ALA A 47 0.85 0.00 -15.83
N GLU A 48 1.45 0.19 -14.64
CA GLU A 48 1.62 -0.89 -13.66
C GLU A 48 0.27 -1.25 -13.03
N PHE A 49 -0.53 -0.26 -12.68
CA PHE A 49 -1.87 -0.47 -12.14
C PHE A 49 -2.78 -1.24 -13.10
N GLU A 50 -2.76 -0.90 -14.39
CA GLU A 50 -3.51 -1.61 -15.44
C GLU A 50 -3.10 -3.08 -15.56
N LYS A 51 -1.79 -3.39 -15.45
CA LYS A 51 -1.30 -4.78 -15.45
C LYS A 51 -1.78 -5.58 -14.22
N ILE A 52 -1.77 -4.95 -13.04
CA ILE A 52 -2.27 -5.58 -11.82
C ILE A 52 -3.76 -5.90 -11.97
N TYR A 53 -4.57 -4.93 -12.41
CA TYR A 53 -6.00 -5.13 -12.63
C TYR A 53 -6.29 -6.24 -13.65
N GLY A 54 -5.55 -6.31 -14.75
CA GLY A 54 -5.70 -7.38 -15.75
C GLY A 54 -5.31 -8.78 -15.25
N THR A 55 -4.61 -8.89 -14.11
CA THR A 55 -4.31 -10.19 -13.48
C THR A 55 -5.46 -10.68 -12.59
N PHE A 56 -6.22 -9.75 -12.00
CA PHE A 56 -7.35 -10.08 -11.12
C PHE A 56 -8.68 -10.26 -11.86
N PHE A 57 -8.81 -9.63 -13.03
CA PHE A 57 -10.02 -9.67 -13.85
C PHE A 57 -9.65 -10.06 -15.29
N PRO A 58 -9.78 -11.35 -15.67
CA PRO A 58 -9.61 -11.78 -17.05
C PRO A 58 -10.72 -11.26 -17.98
#